data_AF-A0A7S1FYT6-F1
#
_entry.id   AF-A0A7S1FYT6-F1
#
_cell.length_a   1.000
_cell.length_b   1.000
_cell.length_c   1.000
_cell.angle_alpha   90.00
_cell.angle_beta   90.00
_cell.angle_gamma   90.00
#
_symmetry.space_group_name_H-M   'P 1'
#
loop_
_entity.id
_entity.type
_entity.pdbx_description
1 polymer ?
#
loop_
_entity_poly.entity_id
_entity_poly.type
_entity_poly.pdbx_seq_one_letter_code
_entity_poly.pdbx_strand_id
1 'polypeptide(L)'
;DRLRIRGLIPPRRTSMQVQIDRVMDALRDERSNIKKHLLLEDLHDRNETLYHRILVDHIEEVAPLVYTPTVGQACSEFASRYRRARGMYFSKWDRGDMAAMVYNWPHNDVHVIVVTDGSRILGLGDLGANGMGIPIGKLSLYCAAGGIAPHRVLPVVVDVGTDNETLLRDKYYLGIQEPRLTGDA
;
A
#
# COMPACT_ATOMS: atom_id res chain seq x y z
N ASP A 1 4.88 -30.98 -6.94
CA ASP A 1 5.55 -31.93 -6.03
C ASP A 1 6.68 -31.31 -5.24
N ARG A 2 7.72 -30.73 -5.87
CA ARG A 2 8.85 -30.09 -5.15
C ARG A 2 8.44 -29.04 -4.11
N LEU A 3 7.47 -28.19 -4.45
CA LEU A 3 6.93 -27.16 -3.55
C LEU A 3 5.87 -27.70 -2.56
N ARG A 4 5.55 -29.00 -2.59
CA ARG A 4 4.54 -29.66 -1.72
C ARG A 4 3.13 -29.01 -1.73
N ILE A 5 2.73 -28.39 -2.83
CA ILE A 5 1.41 -27.75 -3.00
C ILE A 5 0.34 -28.61 -3.72
N ARG A 6 0.68 -29.84 -4.14
CA ARG A 6 -0.29 -30.72 -4.82
C ARG A 6 -1.44 -31.04 -3.85
N GLY A 7 -2.68 -30.83 -4.29
CA GLY A 7 -3.87 -30.99 -3.45
C GLY A 7 -4.33 -29.70 -2.74
N LEU A 8 -3.48 -28.68 -2.66
CA LEU A 8 -3.84 -27.35 -2.11
C LEU A 8 -4.35 -26.38 -3.18
N ILE A 9 -4.14 -26.70 -4.47
CA ILE A 9 -4.56 -25.89 -5.61
C ILE A 9 -5.37 -26.72 -6.60
N PRO A 10 -6.31 -26.11 -7.36
CA PRO A 10 -7.01 -26.78 -8.43
C PRO A 10 -6.04 -27.41 -9.46
N PRO A 11 -6.39 -28.54 -10.08
CA PRO A 11 -5.48 -29.29 -10.95
C PRO A 11 -5.22 -28.61 -12.30
N ARG A 12 -6.08 -27.66 -12.70
CA ARG A 12 -5.95 -26.93 -13.97
C ARG A 12 -4.83 -25.90 -13.89
N ARG A 13 -3.91 -25.95 -14.84
CA ARG A 13 -2.92 -24.88 -15.06
C ARG A 13 -3.54 -23.77 -15.90
N THR A 14 -3.32 -22.52 -15.52
CA THR A 14 -3.78 -21.34 -16.25
C THR A 14 -2.58 -20.52 -16.70
N SER A 15 -2.65 -19.93 -17.90
CA SER A 15 -1.65 -18.99 -18.39
C SER A 15 -1.75 -17.66 -17.64
N MET A 16 -0.71 -16.81 -17.75
CA MET A 16 -0.74 -15.46 -17.21
C MET A 16 -1.93 -14.66 -17.76
N GLN A 17 -2.17 -14.74 -19.09
CA GLN A 17 -3.29 -14.05 -19.72
C GLN A 17 -4.64 -14.42 -19.11
N VAL A 18 -4.92 -15.71 -18.91
CA VAL A 18 -6.18 -16.16 -18.29
C VAL A 18 -6.32 -15.65 -16.84
N GLN A 19 -5.21 -15.51 -16.12
CA GLN A 19 -5.24 -14.94 -14.77
C GLN A 19 -5.50 -13.44 -14.78
N ILE A 20 -4.93 -12.70 -15.75
CA ILE A 20 -5.20 -11.28 -16.00
C ILE A 20 -6.68 -11.09 -16.34
N ASP A 21 -7.18 -11.82 -17.34
CA ASP A 21 -8.56 -11.71 -17.83
C ASP A 21 -9.55 -11.89 -16.67
N ARG A 22 -9.36 -12.94 -15.85
CA ARG A 22 -10.23 -13.19 -14.69
C ARG A 22 -10.25 -12.03 -13.68
N VAL A 23 -9.12 -11.38 -13.43
CA VAL A 23 -9.08 -10.24 -12.51
C VAL A 23 -9.71 -9.01 -13.16
N MET A 24 -9.39 -8.74 -14.44
CA MET A 24 -9.95 -7.61 -15.17
C MET A 24 -11.47 -7.70 -15.33
N ASP A 25 -12.01 -8.89 -15.57
CA ASP A 25 -13.46 -9.13 -15.60
C ASP A 25 -14.10 -8.77 -14.26
N ALA A 26 -13.53 -9.26 -13.14
CA ALA A 26 -14.02 -8.91 -11.81
C ALA A 26 -13.91 -7.40 -11.50
N LEU A 27 -12.84 -6.73 -11.96
CA LEU A 27 -12.67 -5.29 -11.80
C LEU A 27 -13.68 -4.50 -12.63
N ARG A 28 -14.02 -4.96 -13.84
CA ARG A 28 -14.97 -4.30 -14.74
C ARG A 28 -16.42 -4.49 -14.30
N ASP A 29 -16.73 -5.64 -13.71
CA ASP A 29 -18.05 -5.95 -13.15
C ASP A 29 -18.36 -5.14 -11.88
N GLU A 30 -17.34 -4.81 -11.09
CA GLU A 30 -17.51 -3.93 -9.93
C GLU A 30 -17.73 -2.47 -10.38
N ARG A 31 -18.64 -1.76 -9.70
CA ARG A 31 -18.96 -0.36 -10.02
C ARG A 31 -18.25 0.62 -9.11
N SER A 32 -17.91 0.20 -7.90
CA SER A 32 -17.30 1.03 -6.88
C SER A 32 -15.77 1.02 -7.00
N ASN A 33 -15.17 2.16 -7.33
CA ASN A 33 -13.72 2.30 -7.45
C ASN A 33 -12.97 1.88 -6.17
N ILE A 34 -13.54 2.18 -5.01
CA ILE A 34 -12.92 1.80 -3.74
C ILE A 34 -12.97 0.29 -3.49
N LYS A 35 -14.01 -0.41 -3.95
CA LYS A 35 -14.02 -1.88 -3.93
C LYS A 35 -13.03 -2.46 -4.93
N LYS A 36 -12.87 -1.85 -6.11
CA LYS A 36 -11.82 -2.24 -7.07
C LYS A 36 -10.42 -2.07 -6.47
N HIS A 37 -10.19 -0.96 -5.76
CA HIS A 37 -8.93 -0.74 -5.03
C HIS A 37 -8.66 -1.87 -4.03
N LEU A 38 -9.66 -2.26 -3.24
CA LEU A 38 -9.52 -3.37 -2.29
C LEU A 38 -9.25 -4.72 -2.96
N LEU A 39 -9.85 -4.98 -4.13
CA LEU A 39 -9.55 -6.18 -4.93
C LEU A 39 -8.10 -6.18 -5.42
N LEU A 40 -7.58 -5.01 -5.84
CA LEU A 40 -6.21 -4.85 -6.28
C LEU A 40 -5.21 -4.95 -5.12
N GLU A 41 -5.55 -4.42 -3.95
CA GLU A 41 -4.73 -4.54 -2.73
C GLU A 41 -4.64 -6.01 -2.28
N ASP A 42 -5.77 -6.71 -2.20
CA ASP A 42 -5.79 -8.14 -1.89
C ASP A 42 -5.03 -8.98 -2.93
N LEU A 43 -5.06 -8.58 -4.20
CA LEU A 43 -4.22 -9.21 -5.22
C LEU A 43 -2.73 -8.93 -4.98
N HIS A 44 -2.37 -7.70 -4.65
CA HIS A 44 -1.00 -7.29 -4.39
C HIS A 44 -0.40 -8.09 -3.22
N ASP A 45 -1.19 -8.39 -2.20
CA ASP A 45 -0.77 -9.18 -1.03
C ASP A 45 -0.63 -10.69 -1.32
N ARG A 46 -1.35 -11.21 -2.31
CA ARG A 46 -1.39 -12.64 -2.64
C ARG A 46 -0.48 -13.03 -3.80
N ASN A 47 -0.34 -12.15 -4.79
CA ASN A 47 0.42 -12.40 -6.02
C ASN A 47 0.94 -11.08 -6.61
N GLU A 48 2.05 -10.61 -6.07
CA GLU A 48 2.72 -9.37 -6.50
C GLU A 48 3.07 -9.37 -7.99
N THR A 49 3.49 -10.51 -8.55
CA THR A 49 3.78 -10.62 -9.99
C THR A 49 2.54 -10.37 -10.85
N LEU A 50 1.39 -10.96 -10.51
CA LEU A 50 0.15 -10.76 -11.26
C LEU A 50 -0.37 -9.33 -11.09
N TYR A 51 -0.28 -8.76 -9.88
CA TYR A 51 -0.64 -7.37 -9.61
C TYR A 51 0.14 -6.40 -10.51
N HIS A 52 1.46 -6.47 -10.52
CA HIS A 52 2.28 -5.60 -11.35
C HIS A 52 2.08 -5.86 -12.84
N ARG A 53 1.86 -7.12 -13.23
CA ARG A 53 1.59 -7.44 -14.63
C ARG A 53 0.31 -6.78 -15.13
N ILE A 54 -0.77 -6.82 -14.34
CA ILE A 54 -2.03 -6.14 -14.65
C ILE A 54 -1.82 -4.62 -14.72
N LEU A 55 -1.08 -4.06 -13.77
CA LEU A 55 -0.82 -2.63 -13.72
C LEU A 55 -0.01 -2.15 -14.94
N VAL A 56 0.92 -2.96 -15.45
CA VAL A 56 1.67 -2.68 -16.68
C VAL A 56 0.78 -2.80 -17.92
N ASP A 57 0.06 -3.92 -18.07
CA ASP A 57 -0.72 -4.22 -19.27
C ASP A 57 -1.98 -3.34 -19.40
N HIS A 58 -2.51 -2.83 -18.29
CA HIS A 58 -3.75 -2.03 -18.22
C HIS A 58 -3.59 -0.73 -17.43
N ILE A 59 -2.44 -0.06 -17.54
CA ILE A 59 -2.10 1.10 -16.71
C ILE A 59 -3.14 2.23 -16.76
N GLU A 60 -3.73 2.51 -17.92
CA GLU A 60 -4.74 3.58 -18.07
C GLU A 60 -6.01 3.30 -17.26
N GLU A 61 -6.44 2.04 -17.20
CA GLU A 61 -7.65 1.62 -16.48
C GLU A 61 -7.37 1.45 -14.97
N VAL A 62 -6.18 0.97 -14.61
CA VAL A 62 -5.86 0.54 -13.23
C VAL A 62 -5.15 1.62 -12.42
N ALA A 63 -4.35 2.50 -13.03
CA ALA A 63 -3.65 3.57 -12.31
C ALA A 63 -4.58 4.48 -11.48
N PRO A 64 -5.78 4.89 -11.97
CA PRO A 64 -6.71 5.69 -11.18
C PRO A 64 -7.31 4.95 -9.98
N LEU A 65 -7.20 3.63 -9.93
CA LEU A 65 -7.69 2.78 -8.83
C LEU A 65 -6.62 2.60 -7.76
N VAL A 66 -5.35 2.47 -8.14
CA VAL A 66 -4.22 2.30 -7.20
C VAL A 66 -3.62 3.63 -6.73
N TYR A 67 -3.88 4.72 -7.45
CA TYR A 67 -3.42 6.07 -7.12
C TYR A 67 -4.58 7.07 -7.17
N THR A 68 -4.32 8.31 -7.56
CA THR A 68 -5.33 9.37 -7.59
C THR A 68 -6.42 9.12 -8.64
N PRO A 69 -7.71 9.34 -8.31
CA PRO A 69 -8.23 9.91 -7.06
C PRO A 69 -8.54 8.86 -5.96
N THR A 70 -8.64 7.57 -6.30
CA THR A 70 -9.17 6.53 -5.39
C THR A 70 -8.34 6.35 -4.12
N VAL A 71 -7.01 6.47 -4.22
CA VAL A 71 -6.10 6.35 -3.08
C VAL A 71 -6.39 7.38 -1.98
N GLY A 72 -6.95 8.53 -2.33
CA GLY A 72 -7.35 9.53 -1.34
C GLY A 72 -8.43 9.00 -0.41
N GLN A 73 -9.49 8.40 -1.00
CA GLN A 73 -10.53 7.72 -0.22
C GLN A 73 -9.96 6.53 0.56
N ALA A 74 -9.06 5.76 -0.04
CA ALA A 74 -8.40 4.64 0.65
C ALA A 74 -7.61 5.11 1.88
N CYS A 75 -6.92 6.25 1.80
CA CYS A 75 -6.22 6.84 2.94
C CYS A 75 -7.22 7.32 4.00
N SER A 76 -8.29 8.02 3.64
CA SER A 76 -9.29 8.47 4.63
C SER A 76 -9.96 7.31 5.39
N GLU A 77 -10.08 6.14 4.75
CA GLU A 77 -10.70 4.94 5.31
C GLU A 77 -9.67 3.85 5.68
N PHE A 78 -8.37 4.20 5.79
CA PHE A 78 -7.29 3.22 5.92
C PHE A 78 -7.42 2.38 7.19
N ALA A 79 -7.59 3.05 8.33
CA ALA A 79 -7.72 2.43 9.64
C ALA A 79 -8.85 1.39 9.71
N SER A 80 -10.03 1.72 9.20
CA SER A 80 -11.20 0.83 9.22
C SER A 80 -11.09 -0.33 8.23
N ARG A 81 -10.19 -0.23 7.25
CA ARG A 81 -9.97 -1.22 6.18
C ARG A 81 -8.66 -1.97 6.30
N TYR A 82 -7.88 -1.70 7.34
CA TYR A 82 -6.59 -2.33 7.54
C TYR A 82 -6.73 -3.85 7.64
N ARG A 83 -5.98 -4.58 6.80
CA ARG A 83 -6.01 -6.05 6.74
C ARG A 83 -4.63 -6.65 6.92
N ARG A 84 -3.65 -6.12 6.19
CA ARG A 84 -2.28 -6.61 6.18
C ARG A 84 -1.32 -5.44 6.14
N ALA A 85 -0.25 -5.54 6.92
CA ALA A 85 0.81 -4.54 6.91
C ALA A 85 1.54 -4.56 5.56
N ARG A 86 1.74 -3.38 4.98
CA ARG A 86 2.62 -3.14 3.82
C ARG A 86 3.42 -1.87 4.05
N GLY A 87 4.73 -1.97 3.86
CA GLY A 87 5.67 -0.90 4.20
C GLY A 87 6.09 -0.92 5.66
N MET A 88 6.86 0.11 6.03
CA MET A 88 7.38 0.28 7.39
C MET A 88 6.83 1.56 8.02
N TYR A 89 6.56 1.46 9.31
CA TYR A 89 6.12 2.58 10.14
C TYR A 89 7.25 2.88 11.13
N PHE A 90 7.65 4.14 11.19
CA PHE A 90 8.55 4.65 12.22
C PHE A 90 7.79 5.72 12.98
N SER A 91 7.76 5.62 14.29
CA SER A 91 7.08 6.57 15.16
C SER A 91 8.08 7.48 15.85
N LYS A 92 7.60 8.59 16.42
CA LYS A 92 8.43 9.42 17.31
C LYS A 92 8.98 8.66 18.52
N TRP A 93 8.35 7.55 18.91
CA TRP A 93 8.81 6.71 20.03
C TRP A 93 10.00 5.82 19.65
N ASP A 94 10.28 5.65 18.36
CA ASP A 94 11.38 4.82 17.86
C ASP A 94 12.71 5.59 17.74
N ARG A 95 12.77 6.83 18.27
CA ARG A 95 13.96 7.67 18.24
C ARG A 95 15.12 6.95 18.95
N GLY A 96 16.17 6.66 18.18
CA GLY A 96 17.34 5.91 18.65
C GLY A 96 17.39 4.47 18.11
N ASP A 97 16.23 3.89 17.78
CA ASP A 97 16.10 2.48 17.37
C ASP A 97 15.75 2.30 15.88
N MET A 98 15.36 3.36 15.17
CA MET A 98 14.94 3.30 13.75
C MET A 98 15.96 2.58 12.85
N ALA A 99 17.26 2.79 13.08
CA ALA A 99 18.31 2.15 12.30
C ALA A 99 18.29 0.61 12.44
N ALA A 100 18.02 0.10 13.64
CA ALA A 100 17.89 -1.33 13.89
C ALA A 100 16.59 -1.89 13.29
N MET A 101 15.50 -1.12 13.33
CA MET A 101 14.21 -1.55 12.78
C MET A 101 14.25 -1.80 11.26
N VAL A 102 15.11 -1.10 10.50
CA VAL A 102 15.27 -1.32 9.05
C VAL A 102 15.57 -2.78 8.71
N TYR A 103 16.27 -3.51 9.59
CA TYR A 103 16.57 -4.93 9.38
C TYR A 103 15.34 -5.85 9.48
N ASN A 104 14.18 -5.34 9.93
CA ASN A 104 12.92 -6.09 9.90
C ASN A 104 12.31 -6.13 8.48
N TRP A 105 12.77 -5.29 7.55
CA TRP A 105 12.33 -5.37 6.16
C TRP A 105 12.86 -6.65 5.50
N PRO A 106 12.02 -7.45 4.82
CA PRO A 106 12.42 -8.75 4.29
C PRO A 106 13.39 -8.69 3.09
N HIS A 107 13.64 -7.50 2.54
CA HIS A 107 14.50 -7.31 1.37
C HIS A 107 15.75 -6.50 1.71
N ASN A 108 16.92 -7.05 1.39
CA ASN A 108 18.21 -6.42 1.68
C ASN A 108 18.71 -5.47 0.57
N ASP A 109 18.02 -5.40 -0.57
CA ASP A 109 18.45 -4.65 -1.77
C ASP A 109 17.40 -3.57 -2.14
N VAL A 110 17.19 -2.59 -1.27
CA VAL A 110 16.23 -1.49 -1.49
C VAL A 110 16.92 -0.34 -2.23
N HIS A 111 16.36 0.08 -3.37
CA HIS A 111 16.88 1.16 -4.22
C HIS A 111 16.03 2.43 -4.15
N VAL A 112 14.73 2.30 -3.87
CA VAL A 112 13.82 3.44 -3.82
C VAL A 112 12.93 3.38 -2.59
N ILE A 113 12.94 4.47 -1.84
CA ILE A 113 12.05 4.68 -0.70
C ILE A 113 11.10 5.82 -1.07
N VAL A 114 9.81 5.62 -0.79
CA VAL A 114 8.86 6.73 -0.75
C VAL A 114 8.38 6.86 0.67
N VAL A 115 8.62 8.04 1.25
CA VAL A 115 8.33 8.36 2.64
C VAL A 115 7.32 9.49 2.73
N THR A 116 6.44 9.42 3.72
CA THR A 116 5.49 10.47 4.08
C THR A 116 5.32 10.55 5.59
N ASP A 117 4.98 11.71 6.12
CA ASP A 117 4.55 11.90 7.51
C ASP A 117 3.02 12.03 7.65
N GLY A 118 2.31 11.95 6.52
CA GLY A 118 0.85 12.04 6.48
C GLY A 118 0.28 13.46 6.65
N SER A 119 1.11 14.50 6.79
CA SER A 119 0.65 15.85 7.15
C SER A 119 -0.16 16.53 6.05
N ARG A 120 0.08 16.16 4.79
CA ARG A 120 -0.62 16.71 3.63
C ARG A 120 -0.83 15.65 2.56
N ILE A 121 -1.88 14.85 2.73
CA ILE A 121 -2.28 13.86 1.74
C ILE A 121 -3.14 14.54 0.66
N LEU A 122 -2.51 14.84 -0.48
CA LEU A 122 -3.17 15.45 -1.64
C LEU A 122 -3.91 16.74 -1.24
N GLY A 123 -5.22 16.81 -1.50
CA GLY A 123 -6.12 17.89 -1.04
C GLY A 123 -6.92 17.53 0.21
N LEU A 124 -6.61 16.43 0.90
CA LEU A 124 -7.36 15.90 2.05
C LEU A 124 -6.80 16.38 3.40
N GLY A 125 -5.64 17.04 3.40
CA GLY A 125 -5.00 17.54 4.61
C GLY A 125 -4.25 16.45 5.37
N ASP A 126 -4.24 16.59 6.69
CA ASP A 126 -3.53 15.68 7.59
C ASP A 126 -4.31 14.38 7.77
N LEU A 127 -3.72 13.25 7.39
CA LEU A 127 -4.25 11.91 7.64
C LEU A 127 -3.33 11.06 8.52
N GLY A 128 -2.26 11.64 9.08
CA GLY A 128 -1.31 10.93 9.93
C GLY A 128 -0.83 9.60 9.34
N ALA A 129 -0.84 8.55 10.15
CA ALA A 129 -0.40 7.22 9.75
C ALA A 129 -1.25 6.59 8.63
N ASN A 130 -2.49 7.05 8.43
CA ASN A 130 -3.33 6.60 7.32
C ASN A 130 -2.78 7.03 5.95
N GLY A 131 -1.79 7.93 5.93
CA GLY A 131 -1.07 8.34 4.74
C GLY A 131 -0.29 7.23 4.04
N MET A 132 -0.14 6.03 4.63
CA MET A 132 0.59 4.88 4.05
C MET A 132 0.11 4.48 2.65
N GLY A 133 -1.16 4.72 2.31
CA GLY A 133 -1.66 4.45 0.95
C GLY A 133 -0.89 5.21 -0.16
N ILE A 134 -0.36 6.40 0.15
CA ILE A 134 0.39 7.21 -0.81
C ILE A 134 1.74 6.60 -1.21
N PRO A 135 2.67 6.26 -0.28
CA PRO A 135 3.92 5.65 -0.66
C PRO A 135 3.71 4.29 -1.33
N ILE A 136 2.72 3.48 -0.91
CA ILE A 136 2.37 2.23 -1.59
C ILE A 136 1.96 2.50 -3.04
N GLY A 137 0.99 3.39 -3.27
CA GLY A 137 0.50 3.70 -4.61
C GLY A 137 1.58 4.30 -5.52
N LYS A 138 2.40 5.22 -5.00
CA LYS A 138 3.54 5.80 -5.75
C LYS A 138 4.53 4.73 -6.18
N LEU A 139 4.90 3.83 -5.27
CA LEU A 139 5.86 2.76 -5.57
C LEU A 139 5.29 1.73 -6.56
N SER A 140 3.99 1.44 -6.50
CA SER A 140 3.33 0.63 -7.53
C SER A 140 3.48 1.24 -8.92
N LEU A 141 3.31 2.56 -9.05
CA LEU A 141 3.51 3.27 -10.32
C LEU A 141 4.98 3.32 -10.74
N TYR A 142 5.91 3.45 -9.79
CA TYR A 142 7.36 3.39 -10.09
C TYR A 142 7.77 2.03 -10.64
N CYS A 143 7.19 0.95 -10.10
CA CYS A 143 7.44 -0.38 -10.62
C CYS A 143 6.84 -0.56 -12.02
N ALA A 144 5.58 -0.14 -12.22
CA ALA A 144 4.89 -0.35 -13.49
C ALA A 144 5.39 0.55 -14.63
N ALA A 145 5.56 1.84 -14.37
CA ALA A 145 5.97 2.81 -15.39
C ALA A 145 7.50 2.99 -15.48
N GLY A 146 8.21 2.83 -14.36
CA GLY A 146 9.65 3.04 -14.27
C GLY A 146 10.48 1.75 -14.36
N GLY A 147 9.85 0.57 -14.40
CA GLY A 147 10.54 -0.72 -14.48
C GLY A 147 11.36 -1.08 -13.24
N ILE A 148 11.10 -0.43 -12.11
CA ILE A 148 11.77 -0.73 -10.84
C ILE A 148 11.23 -2.07 -10.31
N ALA A 149 12.12 -2.96 -9.88
CA ALA A 149 11.70 -4.25 -9.35
C ALA A 149 10.96 -4.09 -8.01
N PRO A 150 9.80 -4.75 -7.79
CA PRO A 150 9.00 -4.58 -6.57
C PRO A 150 9.73 -4.92 -5.26
N HIS A 151 10.66 -5.88 -5.28
CA HIS A 151 11.46 -6.21 -4.10
C HIS A 151 12.51 -5.15 -3.74
N ARG A 152 12.71 -4.14 -4.60
CA ARG A 152 13.68 -3.04 -4.41
C ARG A 152 13.04 -1.74 -3.94
N VAL A 153 11.75 -1.76 -3.63
CA VAL A 153 11.04 -0.57 -3.16
C VAL A 153 10.60 -0.74 -1.71
N LEU A 154 10.54 0.37 -0.97
CA LEU A 154 10.14 0.39 0.43
C LEU A 154 9.21 1.59 0.70
N PRO A 155 7.91 1.35 0.94
CA PRO A 155 6.98 2.38 1.39
C PRO A 155 7.17 2.66 2.88
N VAL A 156 7.24 3.94 3.26
CA VAL A 156 7.49 4.35 4.64
C VAL A 156 6.51 5.42 5.10
N VAL A 157 6.05 5.29 6.34
CA VAL A 157 5.40 6.35 7.10
C VAL A 157 6.26 6.72 8.30
N VAL A 158 6.46 8.02 8.52
CA VAL A 158 7.02 8.56 9.76
C VAL A 158 5.90 9.22 10.57
N ASP A 159 5.40 8.51 11.57
CA ASP A 159 4.32 8.96 12.43
C ASP A 159 4.85 9.81 13.58
N VAL A 160 4.68 11.13 13.45
CA VAL A 160 5.03 12.10 14.48
C VAL A 160 3.79 12.62 15.23
N GLY A 161 2.66 11.94 15.10
CA GLY A 161 1.34 12.41 15.53
C GLY A 161 0.51 12.97 14.37
N THR A 162 -0.69 13.46 14.69
CA THR A 162 -1.61 14.09 13.74
C THR A 162 -2.37 15.23 14.39
N ASP A 163 -2.58 16.33 13.66
CA ASP A 163 -3.40 17.46 14.11
C ASP A 163 -4.85 17.31 13.64
N ASN A 164 -5.20 16.15 13.05
CA ASN A 164 -6.55 15.84 12.64
C ASN A 164 -7.38 15.38 13.84
N GLU A 165 -8.18 16.30 14.38
CA GLU A 165 -9.11 16.07 15.51
C GLU A 165 -10.04 14.87 15.32
N THR A 166 -10.44 14.56 14.08
CA THR A 166 -11.28 13.40 13.79
C THR A 166 -10.51 12.11 14.04
N LEU A 167 -9.24 12.03 13.61
CA LEU A 167 -8.39 10.85 13.81
C LEU A 167 -7.97 10.71 15.28
N LEU A 168 -7.69 11.82 15.96
CA LEU A 168 -7.38 11.82 17.39
C LEU A 168 -8.52 11.23 18.25
N ARG A 169 -9.77 11.33 17.78
CA ARG A 169 -10.96 10.82 18.48
C ARG A 169 -11.45 9.48 17.93
N ASP A 170 -10.88 9.01 16.81
CA ASP A 170 -11.28 7.75 16.19
C ASP A 170 -10.61 6.57 16.90
N LYS A 171 -11.42 5.74 17.57
CA LYS A 171 -10.97 4.53 18.26
C LYS A 171 -10.33 3.47 17.34
N TYR A 172 -10.53 3.56 16.03
CA TYR A 172 -9.94 2.63 15.07
C TYR A 172 -8.66 3.15 14.44
N TYR A 173 -8.30 4.42 14.67
CA TYR A 173 -7.08 4.99 14.14
C TYR A 173 -5.86 4.22 14.63
N LEU A 174 -4.96 3.88 13.70
CA LEU A 174 -3.82 3.00 13.96
C LEU A 174 -2.51 3.77 14.24
N GLY A 175 -2.49 5.08 14.04
CA GLY A 175 -1.34 5.92 14.34
C GLY A 175 -1.38 6.48 15.76
N ILE A 176 -0.38 7.31 16.07
CA ILE A 176 -0.26 8.00 17.34
C ILE A 176 -1.41 8.99 17.53
N GLN A 177 -2.21 8.79 18.57
CA GLN A 177 -3.32 9.67 18.97
C GLN A 177 -2.84 10.87 19.80
N GLU A 178 -1.81 11.55 19.32
CA GLU A 178 -1.28 12.77 19.90
C GLU A 178 -1.07 13.83 18.81
N PRO A 179 -1.15 15.13 19.14
CA PRO A 179 -0.79 16.20 18.22
C PRO A 179 0.62 16.03 17.65
N ARG A 180 0.87 16.62 16.48
CA ARG A 180 2.17 16.53 15.82
C ARG A 180 3.29 17.10 16.67
N LEU A 181 4.47 16.48 16.60
CA LEU A 181 5.69 17.12 17.07
C LEU A 181 5.95 18.43 16.31
N THR A 182 6.50 19.40 17.04
CA THR A 182 6.84 20.73 16.51
C THR A 182 8.24 21.12 16.97
N GLY A 183 8.90 22.01 16.22
CA GLY A 183 10.24 22.50 16.56
C GLY A 183 11.36 21.47 16.37
N ASP A 184 12.37 21.52 17.23
CA ASP A 184 13.61 20.71 17.16
C ASP A 184 13.44 19.25 17.66
N ALA A 185 12.20 18.84 17.94
CA ALA A 185 11.86 17.56 18.57
C ALA A 185 12.07 16.34 17.65
#